data_AF-A0A0K8QFS6-F1
#
_entry.id   AF-A0A0K8QFS6-F1
#
_cell.length_a   1.000
_cell.length_b   1.000
_cell.length_c   1.000
_cell.angle_alpha   90.00
_cell.angle_beta   90.00
_cell.angle_gamma   90.00
#
_symmetry.space_group_name_H-M   'P 1'
#
loop_
_entity.id
_entity.type
_entity.pdbx_description
1 polymer ?
#
loop_
_entity_poly.entity_id
_entity_poly.type
_entity_poly.pdbx_seq_one_letter_code
_entity_poly.pdbx_strand_id
1 'polypeptide(L)'
;MWVDTAWLSAGTPTTTATSGSPTCTPRCSSLRPVQFAVAGDICALAKVASAETGDTVSAREAPLLVETWDMPEPLMPVAIEAASHGDEDALSKSLAKVAAGDPTLRVERNSETHQLVLWCMGEAHSEAVLDRLREQGVKLQTVDVITPLRETFAAQSAGHGRYVKQSGGHGQYAICDIEVEP
;
A
#
# COMPACT_ATOMS: atom_id res chain seq x y z
N MET A 1 14.37 -10.19 1.15
CA MET A 1 14.80 -9.27 2.22
C MET A 1 16.31 -9.25 2.23
N TRP A 2 16.88 -8.14 1.79
CA TRP A 2 18.33 -7.94 1.73
C TRP A 2 18.71 -7.26 3.04
N VAL A 3 19.41 -7.97 3.91
CA VAL A 3 19.95 -7.38 5.14
C VAL A 3 21.39 -7.01 4.82
N ASP A 4 21.69 -5.72 4.85
CA ASP A 4 23.06 -5.25 4.82
C ASP A 4 23.65 -5.53 6.21
N THR A 5 24.50 -6.55 6.31
CA THR A 5 25.05 -7.00 7.59
C THR A 5 26.17 -6.07 8.05
N ALA A 6 26.12 -4.78 7.76
CA ALA A 6 27.08 -3.84 8.32
C ALA A 6 26.83 -3.76 9.84
N TRP A 7 27.82 -4.20 10.63
CA TRP A 7 27.90 -4.04 12.10
C TRP A 7 27.43 -5.19 13.00
N LEU A 8 27.42 -6.44 12.53
CA LEU A 8 27.67 -7.57 13.45
C LEU A 8 29.18 -7.62 13.73
N SER A 9 29.60 -6.98 14.83
CA SER A 9 30.99 -6.89 15.28
C SER A 9 31.68 -8.25 15.26
N ALA A 10 32.87 -8.29 14.65
CA ALA A 10 33.76 -9.44 14.62
C ALA A 10 33.89 -10.10 16.00
N GLY A 11 33.43 -11.35 16.13
CA GLY A 11 33.85 -12.24 17.22
C GLY A 11 32.75 -12.89 18.07
N THR A 12 31.47 -12.56 17.91
CA THR A 12 30.42 -13.17 18.76
C THR A 12 29.46 -14.01 17.90
N PRO A 13 29.27 -15.31 18.20
CA PRO A 13 28.28 -16.12 17.49
C PRO A 13 26.88 -15.57 17.81
N THR A 14 26.22 -15.00 16.80
CA THR A 14 24.86 -14.46 16.92
C THR A 14 23.89 -15.60 17.22
N THR A 15 23.67 -15.89 18.51
CA THR A 15 22.73 -16.91 18.98
C THR A 15 21.39 -16.26 19.25
N THR A 16 20.66 -15.86 18.20
CA THR A 16 19.19 -15.85 18.22
C THR A 16 18.62 -15.67 16.81
N ALA A 17 19.06 -16.51 15.88
CA ALA A 17 18.10 -17.06 14.93
C ALA A 17 17.22 -18.02 15.74
N THR A 18 15.90 -17.79 15.79
CA THR A 18 14.94 -18.83 16.15
C THR A 18 15.36 -20.10 15.43
N SER A 19 15.66 -21.15 16.19
CA SER A 19 16.28 -22.40 15.76
C SER A 19 15.90 -22.81 14.32
N GLY A 20 16.85 -22.68 13.39
CA GLY A 20 16.79 -23.36 12.09
C GLY A 20 16.38 -22.54 10.86
N SER A 21 16.55 -21.22 10.85
CA SER A 21 16.46 -20.44 9.59
C SER A 21 17.78 -20.56 8.80
N PRO A 22 17.77 -21.16 7.59
CA PRO A 22 18.96 -21.20 6.75
C PRO A 22 19.30 -19.78 6.27
N THR A 23 20.52 -19.33 6.54
CA THR A 23 21.08 -18.10 5.97
C THR A 23 21.67 -18.46 4.62
N CYS A 24 21.41 -17.67 3.57
CA CYS A 24 21.94 -17.95 2.23
C CYS A 24 22.67 -16.74 1.66
N THR A 25 23.82 -16.97 1.01
CA THR A 25 24.50 -15.92 0.22
C THR A 25 24.04 -16.00 -1.24
N PRO A 26 23.60 -14.89 -1.85
CA PRO A 26 23.22 -14.86 -3.26
C PRO A 26 24.46 -14.85 -4.13
N ARG A 27 24.62 -15.86 -5.00
CA ARG A 27 25.68 -15.87 -6.01
C ARG A 27 25.09 -16.12 -7.40
N CYS A 28 24.92 -15.05 -8.17
CA CYS A 28 24.53 -14.89 -9.59
C CYS A 28 23.32 -15.69 -10.14
N SER A 29 22.89 -16.79 -9.51
CA SER A 29 21.75 -17.61 -9.91
C SER A 29 21.28 -18.63 -8.87
N SER A 30 22.06 -18.89 -7.79
CA SER A 30 21.67 -19.87 -6.75
C SER A 30 21.91 -19.36 -5.34
N LEU A 31 21.03 -19.78 -4.42
CA LEU A 31 21.15 -19.54 -2.99
C LEU A 31 21.93 -20.68 -2.35
N ARG A 32 23.08 -20.36 -1.74
CA ARG A 32 23.87 -21.34 -1.00
C ARG A 32 23.65 -21.17 0.50
N PRO A 33 23.25 -22.23 1.23
CA PRO A 33 23.15 -22.16 2.69
C PRO A 33 24.54 -21.96 3.31
N VAL A 34 24.62 -20.99 4.22
CA VAL A 34 25.79 -20.63 5.02
C VAL A 34 25.41 -20.66 6.51
N GLN A 35 26.37 -21.02 7.36
CA GLN A 35 26.14 -21.13 8.81
C GLN A 35 26.29 -19.79 9.55
N PHE A 36 27.10 -18.88 9.01
CA PHE A 36 27.32 -17.55 9.56
C PHE A 36 27.58 -16.56 8.42
N ALA A 37 27.24 -15.29 8.66
CA ALA A 37 27.56 -14.15 7.82
C ALA A 37 28.33 -13.14 8.68
N VAL A 38 29.37 -12.52 8.13
CA VAL A 38 30.19 -11.51 8.83
C VAL A 38 29.81 -10.10 8.38
N ALA A 39 30.37 -9.10 9.06
CA ALA A 39 30.09 -7.73 8.70
C ALA A 39 30.49 -7.42 7.24
N GLY A 40 29.58 -6.82 6.48
CA GLY A 40 29.76 -6.54 5.04
C GLY A 40 29.30 -7.65 4.10
N ASP A 41 28.88 -8.80 4.63
CA ASP A 41 28.22 -9.82 3.80
C ASP A 41 26.77 -9.43 3.52
N ILE A 42 26.31 -9.79 2.33
CA ILE A 42 24.91 -9.68 1.94
C ILE A 42 24.31 -11.07 2.00
N CYS A 43 23.34 -11.27 2.90
CA CYS A 43 22.67 -12.55 3.07
C CYS A 43 21.15 -12.42 3.05
N ALA A 44 20.50 -13.51 2.62
CA ALA A 44 19.06 -13.68 2.70
C ALA A 44 18.73 -14.52 3.94
N LEU A 45 17.92 -13.96 4.83
CA LEU A 45 17.38 -14.65 5.99
C LEU A 45 16.01 -15.24 5.62
N ALA A 46 15.86 -16.54 5.79
CA ALA A 46 14.56 -17.21 5.65
C ALA A 46 13.82 -17.26 7.00
N LYS A 47 12.48 -17.35 6.97
CA LYS A 47 11.61 -17.57 8.15
C LYS A 47 11.69 -16.49 9.25
N VAL A 48 11.92 -15.24 8.88
CA VAL A 48 11.74 -14.10 9.80
C VAL A 48 10.26 -13.74 9.80
N ALA A 49 9.61 -13.81 10.96
CA ALA A 49 8.15 -13.71 11.05
C ALA A 49 7.62 -12.26 10.97
N SER A 50 8.43 -11.29 11.41
CA SER A 50 7.97 -9.92 11.67
C SER A 50 8.82 -8.83 11.02
N ALA A 51 9.92 -9.18 10.34
CA ALA A 51 10.75 -8.18 9.70
C ALA A 51 10.19 -7.86 8.32
N GLU A 52 10.14 -6.57 7.99
CA GLU A 52 9.74 -6.02 6.71
C GLU A 52 10.90 -5.29 6.02
N THR A 53 10.68 -4.86 4.78
CA THR A 53 11.70 -4.12 4.02
C THR A 53 11.97 -2.79 4.71
N GLY A 54 13.20 -2.58 5.16
CA GLY A 54 13.61 -1.37 5.88
C GLY A 54 13.90 -1.61 7.37
N ASP A 55 13.53 -2.77 7.92
CA ASP A 55 13.77 -3.06 9.33
C ASP A 55 15.24 -3.36 9.64
N THR A 56 15.66 -2.94 10.83
CA THR A 56 16.98 -3.27 11.38
C THR A 56 16.91 -4.56 12.21
N VAL A 57 17.71 -5.56 11.83
CA VAL A 57 17.88 -6.80 12.62
C VAL A 57 19.11 -6.66 13.50
N SER A 58 18.92 -6.59 14.83
CA SER A 58 20.01 -6.45 15.81
C SER A 58 19.98 -7.54 16.88
N ALA A 59 21.09 -7.66 17.63
CA ALA A 59 21.19 -8.59 18.76
C ALA A 59 20.31 -8.13 19.93
N ARG A 60 19.71 -9.08 20.66
CA ARG A 60 18.82 -8.77 21.78
C ARG A 60 19.53 -8.02 22.91
N GLU A 61 20.80 -8.32 23.13
CA GLU A 61 21.65 -7.76 24.18
C GLU A 61 22.20 -6.37 23.82
N ALA A 62 22.19 -6.03 22.52
CA ALA A 62 22.68 -4.77 21.99
C ALA A 62 21.73 -4.28 20.87
N PRO A 63 20.54 -3.77 21.24
CA PRO A 63 19.59 -3.28 20.26
C PRO A 63 20.17 -2.05 19.55
N LEU A 64 20.19 -2.12 18.23
CA LEU A 64 20.62 -1.04 17.35
C LEU A 64 19.50 -0.76 16.35
N LEU A 65 19.32 0.52 16.04
CA LEU A 65 18.42 1.01 15.01
C LEU A 65 19.25 1.74 13.97
N VAL A 66 19.15 1.29 12.72
CA VAL A 66 19.71 1.99 11.58
C VAL A 66 18.64 2.93 11.04
N GLU A 67 19.05 4.14 10.65
CA GLU A 67 18.17 5.08 9.99
C GLU A 67 17.65 4.47 8.68
N THR A 68 16.33 4.46 8.53
CA THR A 68 15.68 3.91 7.34
C THR A 68 15.87 4.84 6.15
N TRP A 69 15.99 4.28 4.96
CA TRP A 69 16.05 5.07 3.74
C TRP A 69 14.72 5.76 3.45
N ASP A 70 14.75 7.06 3.16
CA ASP A 70 13.58 7.83 2.71
C ASP A 70 13.12 7.36 1.33
N MET A 71 12.00 6.65 1.29
CA MET A 71 11.40 6.20 0.03
C MET A 71 10.70 7.37 -0.67
N PRO A 72 10.87 7.49 -2.00
CA PRO A 72 10.18 8.53 -2.76
C PRO A 72 8.66 8.28 -2.76
N GLU A 73 7.89 9.37 -2.82
CA GLU A 73 6.44 9.27 -2.90
C GLU A 73 6.00 8.83 -4.32
N PRO A 74 5.14 7.81 -4.45
CA PRO A 74 4.60 7.39 -5.74
C PRO A 74 3.56 8.39 -6.27
N LEU A 75 3.76 8.88 -7.50
CA LEU A 75 2.95 9.96 -8.08
C LEU A 75 2.03 9.51 -9.22
N MET A 76 2.15 8.26 -9.70
CA MET A 76 1.36 7.76 -10.82
C MET A 76 0.16 6.93 -10.31
N PRO A 77 -1.08 7.44 -10.43
CA PRO A 77 -2.27 6.68 -10.05
C PRO A 77 -2.68 5.71 -11.17
N VAL A 78 -3.05 4.49 -10.78
CA VAL A 78 -3.63 3.47 -11.66
C VAL A 78 -4.83 2.86 -10.95
N ALA A 79 -6.03 3.08 -11.50
CA ALA A 79 -7.24 2.46 -10.97
C ALA A 79 -7.40 1.04 -11.49
N ILE A 80 -7.74 0.12 -10.58
CA ILE A 80 -7.90 -1.30 -10.88
C ILE A 80 -9.25 -1.81 -10.38
N GLU A 81 -9.80 -2.77 -11.10
CA GLU A 81 -11.02 -3.48 -10.72
C GLU A 81 -10.84 -4.98 -10.90
N ALA A 82 -11.49 -5.76 -10.04
CA ALA A 82 -11.56 -7.21 -10.21
C ALA A 82 -12.45 -7.53 -11.43
N ALA A 83 -12.08 -8.54 -12.21
CA ALA A 83 -12.87 -8.94 -13.38
C ALA A 83 -14.24 -9.54 -12.98
N SER A 84 -14.34 -10.08 -11.77
CA SER A 84 -15.59 -10.61 -11.20
C SER A 84 -15.62 -10.39 -9.69
N HIS A 85 -16.82 -10.39 -9.10
CA HIS A 85 -16.99 -10.28 -7.65
C HIS A 85 -16.27 -11.41 -6.89
N GLY A 86 -16.15 -12.60 -7.48
CA GLY A 86 -15.42 -13.72 -6.87
C GLY A 86 -13.90 -13.49 -6.79
N ASP A 87 -13.37 -12.58 -7.59
CA ASP A 87 -11.94 -12.26 -7.64
C ASP A 87 -11.54 -11.13 -6.69
N GLU A 88 -12.48 -10.41 -6.06
CA GLU A 88 -12.20 -9.30 -5.14
C GLU A 88 -11.38 -9.73 -3.91
N ASP A 89 -11.76 -10.85 -3.29
CA ASP A 89 -11.05 -11.39 -2.13
C ASP A 89 -9.64 -11.87 -2.50
N ALA A 90 -9.48 -12.43 -3.71
CA ALA A 90 -8.19 -12.87 -4.21
C ALA A 90 -7.29 -11.66 -4.55
N LEU A 91 -7.87 -10.61 -5.12
CA LEU A 91 -7.19 -9.34 -5.40
C LEU A 91 -6.68 -8.72 -4.10
N SER A 92 -7.54 -8.54 -3.10
CA SER A 92 -7.16 -7.96 -1.80
C SER A 92 -6.01 -8.71 -1.13
N LYS A 93 -6.08 -10.05 -1.08
CA LYS A 93 -5.01 -10.89 -0.51
C LYS A 93 -3.70 -10.82 -1.28
N SER A 94 -3.77 -10.78 -2.61
CA SER A 94 -2.59 -10.74 -3.47
C SER A 94 -1.92 -9.37 -3.41
N LEU A 95 -2.72 -8.32 -3.39
CA LEU A 95 -2.26 -6.94 -3.27
C LEU A 95 -1.53 -6.70 -1.94
N ALA A 96 -2.05 -7.22 -0.82
CA ALA A 96 -1.37 -7.14 0.46
C ALA A 96 0.03 -7.79 0.43
N LYS A 97 0.18 -8.92 -0.28
CA LYS A 97 1.48 -9.58 -0.45
C LYS A 97 2.44 -8.78 -1.32
N VAL A 98 1.94 -8.16 -2.38
CA VAL A 98 2.77 -7.32 -3.26
C VAL A 98 3.21 -6.06 -2.53
N ALA A 99 2.31 -5.40 -1.81
CA ALA A 99 2.62 -4.20 -1.01
C ALA A 99 3.64 -4.49 0.11
N ALA A 100 3.55 -5.65 0.78
CA ALA A 100 4.56 -6.05 1.76
C ALA A 100 5.96 -6.28 1.14
N GLY A 101 6.02 -6.61 -0.16
CA GLY A 101 7.27 -6.79 -0.90
C GLY A 101 7.84 -5.49 -1.48
N ASP A 102 7.01 -4.47 -1.66
CA ASP A 102 7.36 -3.21 -2.30
C ASP A 102 6.89 -2.01 -1.44
N PRO A 103 7.79 -1.39 -0.65
CA PRO A 103 7.44 -0.28 0.21
C PRO A 103 7.07 1.00 -0.56
N THR A 104 7.34 1.06 -1.87
CA THR A 104 7.01 2.22 -2.71
C THR A 104 5.61 2.15 -3.31
N LEU A 105 4.95 0.98 -3.24
CA LEU A 105 3.58 0.80 -3.70
C LEU A 105 2.60 1.27 -2.63
N ARG A 106 1.83 2.32 -2.92
CA ARG A 106 0.74 2.77 -2.04
C ARG A 106 -0.61 2.33 -2.61
N VAL A 107 -1.42 1.68 -1.78
CA VAL A 107 -2.77 1.24 -2.12
C VAL A 107 -3.76 2.16 -1.42
N GLU A 108 -4.71 2.69 -2.18
CA GLU A 108 -5.76 3.57 -1.65
C GLU A 108 -7.13 3.15 -2.19
N ARG A 109 -8.14 3.14 -1.33
CA ARG A 109 -9.54 3.04 -1.75
C ARG A 109 -10.19 4.40 -1.59
N ASN A 110 -10.50 5.05 -2.70
CA ASN A 110 -11.12 6.37 -2.67
C ASN A 110 -12.55 6.26 -2.12
N SER A 111 -12.89 7.06 -1.12
CA SER A 111 -14.20 7.03 -0.46
C SER A 111 -15.33 7.63 -1.30
N GLU A 112 -15.00 8.52 -2.24
CA GLU A 112 -15.97 9.24 -3.08
C GLU A 112 -16.23 8.49 -4.40
N THR A 113 -15.18 8.02 -5.06
CA THR A 113 -15.31 7.28 -6.33
C THR A 113 -15.47 5.78 -6.13
N HIS A 114 -15.21 5.28 -4.91
CA HIS A 114 -15.18 3.86 -4.55
C HIS A 114 -14.18 3.01 -5.36
N GLN A 115 -13.29 3.65 -6.13
CA GLN A 115 -12.25 2.97 -6.90
C GLN A 115 -11.09 2.54 -6.01
N LEU A 116 -10.50 1.41 -6.36
CA LEU A 116 -9.21 0.97 -5.82
C LEU A 116 -8.10 1.53 -6.70
N VAL A 117 -7.26 2.40 -6.13
CA VAL A 117 -6.19 3.11 -6.82
C VAL A 117 -4.84 2.64 -6.29
N LEU A 118 -3.98 2.23 -7.21
CA LEU A 118 -2.57 1.95 -6.96
C LEU A 118 -1.74 3.18 -7.31
N TRP A 119 -0.92 3.62 -6.37
CA TRP A 119 0.06 4.66 -6.60
C TRP A 119 1.41 4.00 -6.87
N CYS A 120 1.91 4.21 -8.08
CA CYS A 120 3.15 3.65 -8.59
C CYS A 120 4.19 4.76 -8.81
N MET A 121 5.46 4.37 -8.89
CA MET A 121 6.57 5.29 -9.18
C MET A 121 6.62 5.73 -10.64
N GLY A 122 6.02 4.95 -11.54
CA GLY A 122 5.98 5.19 -12.97
C GLY A 122 5.37 4.01 -13.73
N GLU A 123 5.30 4.13 -15.06
CA GLU A 123 4.60 3.19 -15.93
C GLU A 123 5.18 1.77 -15.83
N ALA A 124 6.50 1.63 -15.95
CA ALA A 124 7.17 0.34 -15.82
C ALA A 124 6.96 -0.32 -14.44
N HIS A 125 6.87 0.47 -13.36
CA HIS A 125 6.54 -0.05 -12.04
C HIS A 125 5.09 -0.54 -12.01
N SER A 126 4.15 0.23 -12.57
CA SER A 126 2.74 -0.18 -12.63
C SER A 126 2.54 -1.49 -13.41
N GLU A 127 3.20 -1.64 -14.57
CA GLU A 127 3.14 -2.88 -15.35
C GLU A 127 3.68 -4.08 -14.56
N ALA A 128 4.84 -3.92 -13.92
CA ALA A 128 5.44 -4.97 -13.11
C ALA A 128 4.55 -5.40 -11.93
N VAL A 129 3.84 -4.46 -11.30
CA VAL A 129 2.88 -4.75 -10.22
C VAL A 129 1.67 -5.50 -10.76
N LEU A 130 1.10 -5.05 -11.88
CA LEU A 130 -0.04 -5.71 -12.52
C LEU A 130 0.31 -7.13 -12.96
N ASP A 131 1.50 -7.34 -13.51
CA ASP A 131 1.97 -8.66 -13.92
C ASP A 131 2.17 -9.59 -12.73
N ARG A 132 2.74 -9.10 -11.62
CA ARG A 132 2.83 -9.88 -10.36
C ARG A 132 1.45 -10.29 -9.84
N LEU A 133 0.44 -9.44 -9.97
CA LEU A 133 -0.93 -9.77 -9.57
C LEU A 133 -1.54 -10.85 -10.50
N ARG A 134 -1.29 -10.75 -11.81
CA ARG A 134 -1.73 -11.75 -12.80
C ARG A 134 -1.04 -13.10 -12.59
N GLU A 135 0.25 -13.13 -12.27
CA GLU A 135 1.00 -14.34 -11.93
C GLU A 135 0.45 -15.06 -10.70
N GLN A 136 -0.12 -14.31 -9.75
CA GLN A 136 -0.81 -14.86 -8.58
C GLN A 136 -2.22 -15.39 -8.90
N GLY A 137 -2.63 -15.35 -10.17
CA GLY A 137 -3.91 -15.87 -10.65
C GLY A 137 -5.08 -14.90 -10.49
N VAL A 138 -4.82 -13.63 -10.16
CA VAL A 138 -5.87 -12.62 -10.02
C VAL A 138 -6.27 -12.11 -11.40
N LYS A 139 -7.57 -12.17 -11.70
CA LYS A 139 -8.14 -11.55 -12.89
C LYS A 139 -8.57 -10.13 -12.55
N LEU A 140 -7.89 -9.16 -13.16
CA LEU A 140 -8.13 -7.74 -12.95
C LEU A 140 -8.08 -6.98 -14.26
N GLN A 141 -8.71 -5.81 -14.26
CA GLN A 141 -8.71 -4.85 -15.35
C GLN A 141 -8.27 -3.48 -14.83
N THR A 142 -7.56 -2.73 -15.66
CA THR A 142 -7.24 -1.32 -15.41
C THR A 142 -8.39 -0.47 -15.94
N VAL A 143 -8.82 0.49 -15.13
CA VAL A 143 -9.85 1.47 -15.49
C VAL A 143 -9.28 2.88 -15.40
N ASP A 144 -9.92 3.83 -16.08
CA ASP A 144 -9.52 5.22 -16.00
C ASP A 144 -9.76 5.76 -14.58
N VAL A 145 -8.79 6.53 -14.09
CA VAL A 145 -8.86 7.16 -12.77
C VAL A 145 -9.89 8.28 -12.81
N ILE A 146 -10.91 8.18 -11.96
CA ILE A 146 -11.93 9.21 -11.83
C ILE A 146 -11.42 10.27 -10.85
N THR A 147 -11.39 11.54 -11.30
CA THR A 147 -11.09 12.66 -10.41
C THR A 147 -12.39 13.10 -9.71
N PRO A 148 -12.46 13.08 -8.36
CA PRO A 148 -13.62 13.57 -7.64
C PRO A 148 -13.71 15.09 -7.80
N LEU A 149 -14.64 15.55 -8.63
CA LEU A 149 -14.93 16.97 -8.79
C LEU A 149 -15.80 17.43 -7.63
N ARG A 150 -15.44 18.59 -7.07
CA ARG A 150 -16.23 19.28 -6.04
C ARG A 150 -16.69 20.62 -6.58
N GLU A 151 -17.89 21.00 -6.21
CA GLU A 151 -18.49 22.28 -6.60
C GLU A 151 -18.56 23.20 -5.38
N THR A 152 -18.35 24.50 -5.61
CA THR A 152 -18.54 25.54 -4.60
C THR A 152 -19.23 26.74 -5.24
N PHE A 153 -19.90 27.56 -4.43
CA PHE A 153 -20.53 28.79 -4.91
C PHE A 153 -19.44 29.80 -5.31
N ALA A 154 -19.63 30.46 -6.45
CA ALA A 154 -18.65 31.45 -6.93
C ALA A 154 -18.85 32.85 -6.34
N ALA A 155 -20.05 33.15 -5.82
CA ALA A 155 -20.42 34.46 -5.27
C ALA A 155 -21.59 34.31 -4.29
N GLN A 156 -21.83 35.36 -3.49
CA GLN A 156 -23.01 35.46 -2.62
C GLN A 156 -24.29 35.33 -3.46
N SER A 157 -25.21 34.48 -3.02
CA SER A 157 -26.49 34.27 -3.68
C SER A 157 -27.60 34.06 -2.66
N ALA A 158 -28.80 34.56 -2.99
CA ALA A 158 -30.00 34.38 -2.18
C ALA A 158 -31.03 33.50 -2.93
N GLY A 159 -31.76 32.66 -2.21
CA GLY A 159 -32.80 31.78 -2.73
C GLY A 159 -34.05 31.79 -1.85
N HIS A 160 -35.22 32.01 -2.46
CA HIS A 160 -36.52 31.97 -1.80
C HIS A 160 -37.30 30.74 -2.26
N GLY A 161 -37.66 29.86 -1.33
CA GLY A 161 -38.41 28.63 -1.58
C GLY A 161 -39.74 28.62 -0.82
N ARG A 162 -40.85 28.36 -1.53
CA ARG A 162 -42.18 28.18 -0.93
C ARG A 162 -42.70 26.77 -1.20
N TYR A 163 -43.03 26.03 -0.16
CA TYR A 163 -43.61 24.71 -0.23
C TYR A 163 -45.06 24.75 0.25
N VAL A 164 -46.00 24.44 -0.66
CA VAL A 164 -47.43 24.32 -0.34
C VAL A 164 -47.93 22.99 -0.88
N LYS A 165 -48.29 22.07 0.01
CA LYS A 165 -48.85 20.78 -0.38
C LYS A 165 -50.06 20.44 0.47
N GLN A 166 -51.14 20.07 -0.20
CA GLN A 166 -52.38 19.66 0.44
C GLN A 166 -52.88 18.37 -0.23
N SER A 167 -52.54 17.22 0.36
CA SER A 167 -53.03 15.91 -0.09
C SER A 167 -53.93 15.30 0.97
N GLY A 168 -55.25 15.49 0.83
CA GLY A 168 -56.29 14.76 1.56
C GLY A 168 -56.40 14.96 3.08
N GLY A 169 -55.45 15.63 3.73
CA GLY A 169 -55.41 15.89 5.18
C GLY A 169 -54.87 17.29 5.53
N HIS A 170 -54.27 17.46 6.72
CA HIS A 170 -53.68 18.75 7.14
C HIS A 170 -52.66 19.25 6.12
N GLY A 171 -52.87 20.47 5.61
CA GLY A 171 -51.99 21.10 4.63
C GLY A 171 -50.63 21.45 5.23
N GLN A 172 -49.58 21.27 4.45
CA GLN A 172 -48.22 21.69 4.79
C GLN A 172 -47.90 23.00 4.06
N TYR A 173 -47.39 23.98 4.81
CA TYR A 173 -46.97 25.27 4.31
C TYR A 173 -45.61 25.64 4.90
N ALA A 174 -44.64 25.93 4.04
CA ALA A 174 -43.33 26.44 4.45
C ALA A 174 -42.84 27.51 3.48
N ILE A 175 -42.16 28.51 4.02
CA ILE A 175 -41.34 29.47 3.27
C ILE A 175 -39.93 29.41 3.86
N CYS A 176 -38.92 29.39 3.01
CA CYS A 176 -37.52 29.44 3.39
C CYS A 176 -36.79 30.47 2.52
N ASP A 177 -36.13 31.41 3.17
CA ASP A 177 -35.16 32.32 2.57
C ASP A 177 -33.77 31.84 2.97
N ILE A 178 -32.90 31.61 1.98
CA ILE A 178 -31.54 31.11 2.17
C ILE A 178 -30.59 32.10 1.51
N GLU A 179 -29.58 32.53 2.26
CA GLU A 179 -28.42 33.24 1.72
C GLU A 179 -27.20 32.32 1.84
N VAL A 180 -26.41 32.24 0.76
CA VAL A 180 -25.22 31.39 0.71
C VAL A 180 -24.04 32.23 0.22
N GLU A 181 -22.91 32.10 0.91
CA GLU A 181 -21.63 32.72 0.57
C GLU A 181 -20.53 31.66 0.44
N PRO A 182 -19.52 31.86 -0.43
CA PRO A 182 -18.40 30.94 -0.64
C PRO A 182 -17.50 30.71 0.59
#